data_AF-A0A355RYK9-F1
#
_entry.id   AF-A0A355RYK9-F1
#
_cell.length_a   1.000
_cell.length_b   1.000
_cell.length_c   1.000
_cell.angle_alpha   90.00
_cell.angle_beta   90.00
_cell.angle_gamma   90.00
#
_symmetry.space_group_name_H-M   'P 1'
#
loop_
_entity.id
_entity.type
_entity.pdbx_description
1 polymer ?
#
loop_
_entity_poly.entity_id
_entity_poly.type
_entity_poly.pdbx_seq_one_letter_code
_entity_poly.pdbx_strand_id
1 'polypeptide(L)'
;METENSKKKTSIDKVTDFIENKVAPPLVRLSQVRYLEALQKTFIAIMPYMILGATATLVNNLPGLFAEKTGLNLPAVSAALTSIIKPIQPTLLQIVFVTINLLALLTVVLNGYYLGSFYNKKDSDVNPVASAIVAMVSFLCFINFTNLSKNFDWPSYILGAPSMFGGIIISILSVEIYRWFIHKKITIKMPESVPPMIAGAFTSIIPVSIIVIFFSVVGAGFKNFDFLQLLNKWTSYLVIGGSGFAAQFLGFFLDRILWFVGLHGS
;
A
#
# COMPACT_ATOMS: atom_id res chain seq x y z
N MET A 1 -62.84 -4.16 -1.58
CA MET A 1 -62.27 -3.88 -0.24
C MET A 1 -61.48 -5.12 0.15
N GLU A 2 -60.24 -5.23 -0.32
CA GLU A 2 -59.33 -6.26 0.17
C GLU A 2 -58.42 -5.61 1.20
N THR A 3 -58.59 -6.07 2.43
CA THR A 3 -57.84 -5.66 3.61
C THR A 3 -56.37 -6.03 3.43
N GLU A 4 -55.54 -5.01 3.21
CA GLU A 4 -54.08 -5.11 3.26
C GLU A 4 -53.67 -5.66 4.62
N ASN A 5 -53.14 -6.89 4.59
CA ASN A 5 -52.72 -7.62 5.77
C ASN A 5 -51.42 -6.98 6.28
N SER A 6 -51.54 -6.11 7.29
CA SER A 6 -50.41 -5.56 8.06
C SER A 6 -49.66 -6.70 8.75
N LYS A 7 -48.73 -7.34 8.02
CA LYS A 7 -47.77 -8.28 8.59
C LYS A 7 -46.87 -7.50 9.55
N LYS A 8 -47.11 -7.71 10.84
CA LYS A 8 -46.30 -7.18 11.95
C LYS A 8 -44.83 -7.56 11.69
N LYS A 9 -43.98 -6.59 11.32
CA LYS A 9 -42.54 -6.81 11.07
C LYS A 9 -41.94 -7.59 12.23
N THR A 10 -41.31 -8.72 11.93
CA THR A 10 -40.62 -9.54 12.92
C THR A 10 -39.43 -8.77 13.50
N SER A 11 -38.93 -9.18 14.67
CA SER A 11 -37.74 -8.56 15.26
C SER A 11 -36.53 -8.62 14.33
N ILE A 12 -36.46 -9.64 13.46
CA ILE A 12 -35.43 -9.79 12.43
C ILE A 12 -35.60 -8.70 11.37
N ASP A 13 -36.81 -8.49 10.84
CA ASP A 13 -37.07 -7.43 9.84
C ASP A 13 -36.67 -6.04 10.34
N LYS A 14 -36.93 -5.74 11.61
CA LYS A 14 -36.54 -4.46 12.23
C LYS A 14 -35.02 -4.30 12.36
N VAL A 15 -34.30 -5.39 12.67
CA VAL A 15 -32.84 -5.39 12.76
C VAL A 15 -32.24 -5.25 11.35
N THR A 16 -32.75 -5.98 10.37
CA THR A 16 -32.35 -5.86 8.96
C THR A 16 -32.58 -4.44 8.44
N ASP A 17 -33.77 -3.86 8.66
CA ASP A 17 -34.06 -2.48 8.28
C ASP A 17 -33.11 -1.47 8.93
N PHE A 18 -32.75 -1.67 10.20
CA PHE A 18 -31.81 -0.81 10.90
C PHE A 18 -30.39 -0.93 10.31
N ILE A 19 -29.97 -2.15 10.00
CA ILE A 19 -28.66 -2.41 9.38
C ILE A 19 -28.60 -1.77 7.99
N GLU A 20 -29.58 -2.04 7.12
CA GLU A 20 -29.59 -1.54 5.74
C GLU A 20 -29.72 -0.02 5.64
N ASN A 21 -30.55 0.59 6.49
CA ASN A 21 -30.86 2.02 6.37
C ASN A 21 -29.99 2.92 7.25
N LYS A 22 -29.45 2.43 8.37
CA LYS A 22 -28.64 3.25 9.29
C LYS A 22 -27.18 2.85 9.38
N VAL A 23 -26.85 1.56 9.26
CA VAL A 23 -25.47 1.08 9.46
C VAL A 23 -24.71 0.97 8.14
N ALA A 24 -25.33 0.39 7.11
CA ALA A 24 -24.69 0.19 5.81
C ALA A 24 -24.28 1.49 5.11
N PRO A 25 -25.14 2.54 5.01
CA PRO A 25 -24.81 3.71 4.18
C PRO A 25 -23.59 4.51 4.69
N PRO A 26 -23.42 4.77 6.00
CA PRO A 26 -22.19 5.38 6.52
C PRO A 26 -20.94 4.55 6.24
N LEU A 27 -21.01 3.22 6.37
CA LEU A 27 -19.88 2.33 6.16
C LEU A 27 -19.47 2.23 4.69
N VAL A 28 -20.44 2.20 3.78
CA VAL A 28 -20.19 2.28 2.32
C VAL A 28 -19.51 3.60 1.97
N ARG A 29 -19.98 4.72 2.54
CA ARG A 29 -19.33 6.02 2.30
C ARG A 29 -17.90 6.07 2.84
N LEU A 30 -17.64 5.43 3.98
CA LEU A 30 -16.30 5.36 4.56
C LEU A 30 -15.34 4.56 3.67
N SER A 31 -15.76 3.38 3.17
CA SER A 31 -14.92 2.57 2.28
C SER A 31 -14.65 3.26 0.94
N GLN A 32 -15.58 4.09 0.48
CA GLN A 32 -15.46 4.89 -0.75
C GLN A 32 -14.72 6.22 -0.55
N VAL A 33 -14.13 6.48 0.62
CA VAL A 33 -13.22 7.62 0.78
C VAL A 33 -11.99 7.39 -0.08
N ARG A 34 -11.65 8.39 -0.90
CA ARG A 34 -10.57 8.36 -1.90
C ARG A 34 -9.28 7.64 -1.48
N TYR A 35 -8.79 7.89 -0.26
CA TYR A 35 -7.55 7.28 0.24
C TYR A 35 -7.75 5.82 0.66
N LEU A 36 -8.89 5.50 1.26
CA LEU A 36 -9.23 4.13 1.65
C LEU A 36 -9.51 3.26 0.43
N GLU A 37 -10.23 3.76 -0.57
CA GLU A 37 -10.46 3.04 -1.84
C GLU A 37 -9.14 2.76 -2.56
N ALA A 38 -8.25 3.75 -2.66
CA ALA A 38 -6.94 3.58 -3.30
C ALA A 38 -6.05 2.58 -2.55
N LEU A 39 -6.05 2.63 -1.22
CA LEU A 39 -5.31 1.69 -0.39
C LEU A 39 -5.86 0.27 -0.49
N GLN A 40 -7.18 0.10 -0.42
CA GLN A 40 -7.81 -1.21 -0.56
C GLN A 40 -7.42 -1.87 -1.89
N LYS A 41 -7.52 -1.12 -3.01
CA LYS A 41 -7.11 -1.62 -4.33
C LYS A 41 -5.63 -1.94 -4.40
N THR A 42 -4.79 -1.12 -3.77
CA THR A 42 -3.35 -1.38 -3.64
C THR A 42 -3.10 -2.71 -2.95
N PHE A 43 -3.70 -2.94 -1.78
CA PHE A 43 -3.51 -4.17 -1.01
C PHE A 43 -4.04 -5.39 -1.73
N ILE A 44 -5.20 -5.31 -2.39
CA ILE A 44 -5.74 -6.38 -3.24
C ILE A 44 -4.76 -6.73 -4.37
N ALA A 45 -4.16 -5.74 -5.01
CA ALA A 45 -3.20 -5.96 -6.08
C ALA A 45 -1.90 -6.61 -5.60
N ILE A 46 -1.41 -6.29 -4.39
CA ILE A 46 -0.17 -6.88 -3.86
C ILE A 46 -0.34 -8.25 -3.18
N MET A 47 -1.57 -8.67 -2.84
CA MET A 47 -1.85 -9.93 -2.14
C MET A 47 -1.17 -11.16 -2.75
N PRO A 48 -1.24 -11.43 -4.07
CA PRO A 48 -0.60 -12.62 -4.65
C PRO A 48 0.92 -12.64 -4.44
N TYR A 49 1.55 -11.47 -4.50
CA TYR A 49 2.99 -11.30 -4.31
C TYR A 49 3.39 -11.50 -2.85
N MET A 50 2.60 -10.97 -1.91
CA MET A 50 2.82 -11.20 -0.48
C MET A 50 2.72 -12.68 -0.12
N ILE A 51 1.71 -13.39 -0.65
CA ILE A 51 1.53 -14.83 -0.42
C ILE A 51 2.72 -15.62 -0.97
N LEU A 52 3.16 -15.30 -2.20
CA LEU A 52 4.32 -15.95 -2.81
C LEU A 52 5.60 -15.73 -2.01
N GLY A 53 5.87 -14.49 -1.60
CA GLY A 53 7.03 -14.12 -0.79
C GLY A 53 7.03 -14.75 0.60
N ALA A 54 5.88 -14.75 1.27
CA ALA A 54 5.72 -15.38 2.58
C ALA A 54 5.93 -16.89 2.47
N THR A 55 5.40 -17.53 1.44
CA THR A 55 5.59 -18.98 1.20
C THR A 55 7.05 -19.31 0.95
N ALA A 56 7.75 -18.56 0.09
CA ALA A 56 9.18 -18.75 -0.16
C ALA A 56 10.02 -18.53 1.11
N THR A 57 9.66 -17.53 1.92
CA THR A 57 10.27 -17.30 3.24
C THR A 57 10.08 -18.50 4.16
N LEU A 58 8.86 -19.04 4.22
CA LEU A 58 8.52 -20.18 5.06
C LEU A 58 9.31 -21.42 4.65
N VAL A 59 9.36 -21.73 3.34
CA VAL A 59 10.14 -22.85 2.80
C VAL A 59 11.63 -22.68 3.11
N ASN A 60 12.20 -21.50 2.88
CA ASN A 60 13.62 -21.25 3.15
C ASN A 60 14.00 -21.41 4.63
N ASN A 61 13.10 -21.04 5.54
CA ASN A 61 13.34 -21.09 6.98
C ASN A 61 12.89 -22.42 7.63
N LEU A 62 12.23 -23.31 6.88
CA LEU A 62 11.69 -24.57 7.38
C LEU A 62 12.74 -25.47 8.08
N PRO A 63 13.98 -25.63 7.59
CA PRO A 63 15.00 -26.43 8.29
C PRO A 63 15.32 -25.92 9.70
N GLY A 64 15.20 -24.60 9.90
CA GLY A 64 15.46 -23.95 11.19
C GLY A 64 14.47 -24.33 12.28
N LEU A 65 13.27 -24.78 11.94
CA LEU A 65 12.28 -25.29 12.90
C LEU A 65 12.72 -26.61 13.56
N PHE A 66 13.57 -27.38 12.88
CA PHE A 66 14.03 -28.71 13.31
C PHE A 66 15.49 -28.72 13.78
N ALA A 67 16.19 -27.59 13.75
CA ALA A 67 17.61 -27.51 14.08
C ALA A 67 17.87 -27.82 15.57
N GLU A 68 19.14 -28.09 15.90
CA GLU A 68 19.52 -28.33 17.29
C GLU A 68 19.21 -27.12 18.18
N LYS A 69 18.59 -27.37 19.33
CA LYS A 69 18.23 -26.34 20.32
C LYS A 69 17.23 -25.29 19.80
N THR A 70 16.54 -25.56 18.69
CA THR A 70 15.43 -24.76 18.18
C THR A 70 14.15 -25.59 18.13
N GLY A 71 12.99 -24.92 17.99
CA GLY A 71 11.69 -25.50 17.65
C GLY A 71 11.45 -26.93 18.16
N LEU A 72 11.41 -27.88 17.22
CA LEU A 72 11.11 -29.30 17.46
C LEU A 72 12.35 -30.16 17.74
N ASN A 73 13.56 -29.60 17.63
CA ASN A 73 14.84 -30.24 17.98
C ASN A 73 15.05 -31.64 17.35
N LEU A 74 14.86 -31.74 16.03
CA LEU A 74 15.02 -32.97 15.23
C LEU A 74 16.15 -32.78 14.19
N PRO A 75 17.43 -32.84 14.61
CA PRO A 75 18.56 -32.45 13.76
C PRO A 75 18.70 -33.27 12.47
N ALA A 76 18.33 -34.55 12.50
CA ALA A 76 18.33 -35.40 11.30
C ALA A 76 17.32 -34.90 10.24
N VAL A 77 16.15 -34.43 10.67
CA VAL A 77 15.13 -33.85 9.78
C VAL A 77 15.62 -32.50 9.24
N SER A 78 16.25 -31.68 10.09
CA SER A 78 16.85 -30.41 9.66
C SER A 78 17.92 -30.62 8.58
N ALA A 79 18.79 -31.62 8.74
CA ALA A 79 19.82 -31.95 7.75
C ALA A 79 19.23 -32.41 6.42
N ALA A 80 18.21 -33.28 6.45
CA ALA A 80 17.50 -33.75 5.26
C ALA A 80 16.78 -32.61 4.52
N LEU A 81 16.12 -31.70 5.24
CA LEU A 81 15.47 -30.54 4.63
C LEU A 81 16.49 -29.55 4.06
N THR A 82 17.62 -29.36 4.75
CA THR A 82 18.69 -28.46 4.29
C THR A 82 19.30 -28.96 2.98
N SER A 83 19.48 -30.27 2.80
CA SER A 83 20.02 -30.81 1.54
C SER A 83 19.07 -30.63 0.36
N ILE A 84 17.76 -30.65 0.60
CA ILE A 84 16.72 -30.38 -0.42
C ILE A 84 16.62 -28.89 -0.74
N ILE A 85 16.72 -28.02 0.26
CA ILE A 85 16.51 -26.57 0.10
C ILE A 85 17.76 -25.86 -0.41
N LYS A 86 18.96 -26.27 -0.01
CA LYS A 86 20.22 -25.60 -0.38
C LYS A 86 20.38 -25.35 -1.89
N PRO A 87 20.04 -26.29 -2.81
CA PRO A 87 20.11 -26.05 -4.25
C PRO A 87 19.13 -24.97 -4.76
N ILE A 88 17.93 -24.86 -4.15
CA ILE A 88 16.88 -23.92 -4.58
C ILE A 88 16.88 -22.62 -3.77
N GLN A 89 17.68 -22.54 -2.71
CA GLN A 89 17.76 -21.40 -1.81
C GLN A 89 18.02 -20.07 -2.53
N PRO A 90 18.92 -19.96 -3.53
CA PRO A 90 19.11 -18.70 -4.25
C PRO A 90 17.83 -18.20 -4.93
N THR A 91 17.06 -19.12 -5.53
CA THR A 91 15.77 -18.80 -6.15
C THR A 91 14.72 -18.40 -5.11
N LEU A 92 14.67 -19.09 -3.97
CA LEU A 92 13.78 -18.70 -2.87
C LEU A 92 14.10 -17.30 -2.36
N LEU A 93 15.38 -16.99 -2.14
CA LEU A 93 15.82 -15.65 -1.70
C LEU A 93 15.51 -14.57 -2.75
N GLN A 94 15.64 -14.88 -4.05
CA GLN A 94 15.24 -13.97 -5.11
C GLN A 94 13.73 -13.67 -5.07
N ILE A 95 12.89 -14.69 -4.88
CA ILE A 95 11.44 -14.52 -4.74
C ILE A 95 11.14 -13.63 -3.54
N VAL A 96 11.73 -13.91 -2.38
CA VAL A 96 11.55 -13.09 -1.16
C VAL A 96 11.97 -11.65 -1.41
N PHE A 97 13.09 -11.44 -2.09
CA PHE A 97 13.59 -10.11 -2.37
C PHE A 97 12.61 -9.27 -3.20
N VAL A 98 12.14 -9.80 -4.34
CA VAL A 98 11.28 -9.03 -5.26
C VAL A 98 9.85 -8.84 -4.75
N THR A 99 9.42 -9.64 -3.77
CA THR A 99 8.05 -9.59 -3.23
C THR A 99 7.96 -8.91 -1.86
N ILE A 100 8.87 -9.24 -0.93
CA ILE A 100 8.85 -8.75 0.46
C ILE A 100 9.80 -7.57 0.64
N ASN A 101 11.02 -7.65 0.11
CA ASN A 101 12.02 -6.59 0.33
C ASN A 101 11.77 -5.35 -0.56
N LEU A 102 10.88 -5.44 -1.54
CA LEU A 102 10.41 -4.32 -2.36
C LEU A 102 8.95 -3.91 -2.04
N LEU A 103 8.38 -4.43 -0.94
CA LEU A 103 6.96 -4.26 -0.63
C LEU A 103 6.53 -2.79 -0.52
N ALA A 104 7.34 -1.92 0.10
CA ALA A 104 7.01 -0.50 0.19
C ALA A 104 7.01 0.16 -1.19
N LEU A 105 7.99 -0.18 -2.03
CA LEU A 105 8.05 0.34 -3.40
C LEU A 105 6.82 -0.07 -4.23
N LEU A 106 6.46 -1.35 -4.20
CA LEU A 106 5.28 -1.87 -4.89
C LEU A 106 4.01 -1.16 -4.40
N THR A 107 3.88 -1.01 -3.08
CA THR A 107 2.74 -0.33 -2.44
C THR A 107 2.66 1.14 -2.87
N VAL A 108 3.78 1.86 -2.86
CA VAL A 108 3.85 3.29 -3.26
C VAL A 108 3.39 3.49 -4.70
N VAL A 109 3.91 2.67 -5.62
CA VAL A 109 3.60 2.76 -7.05
C VAL A 109 2.11 2.50 -7.28
N LEU A 110 1.59 1.40 -6.73
CA LEU A 110 0.19 1.01 -6.89
C LEU A 110 -0.76 1.98 -6.21
N ASN A 111 -0.42 2.50 -5.03
CA ASN A 111 -1.24 3.51 -4.36
C ASN A 111 -1.27 4.81 -5.16
N GLY A 112 -0.14 5.20 -5.74
CA GLY A 112 -0.08 6.34 -6.67
C GLY A 112 -0.97 6.13 -7.90
N TYR A 113 -0.94 4.94 -8.50
CA TYR A 113 -1.78 4.57 -9.63
C TYR A 113 -3.27 4.61 -9.28
N TYR A 114 -3.70 3.94 -8.19
CA TYR A 114 -5.11 3.85 -7.83
C TYR A 114 -5.68 5.16 -7.33
N LEU A 115 -4.88 5.98 -6.63
CA LEU A 115 -5.28 7.33 -6.24
C LEU A 115 -5.39 8.26 -7.47
N GLY A 116 -4.43 8.18 -8.40
CA GLY A 116 -4.52 8.88 -9.68
C GLY A 116 -5.74 8.45 -10.50
N SER A 117 -6.03 7.15 -10.56
CA SER A 117 -7.21 6.58 -11.22
C SER A 117 -8.52 7.05 -10.57
N PHE A 118 -8.56 7.16 -9.24
CA PHE A 118 -9.71 7.73 -8.54
C PHE A 118 -9.98 9.18 -8.99
N TYR A 119 -8.92 9.98 -9.12
CA TYR A 119 -9.03 11.37 -9.58
C TYR A 119 -9.33 11.50 -11.07
N ASN A 120 -8.79 10.62 -11.90
CA ASN A 120 -9.02 10.60 -13.34
C ASN A 120 -10.51 10.49 -13.72
N LYS A 121 -11.32 9.82 -12.88
CA LYS A 121 -12.78 9.73 -13.04
C LYS A 121 -13.48 11.11 -13.08
N LYS A 122 -12.89 12.13 -12.45
CA LYS A 122 -13.45 13.49 -12.35
C LYS A 122 -12.66 14.51 -13.15
N ASP A 123 -11.36 14.29 -13.32
CA ASP A 123 -10.44 15.18 -14.02
C ASP A 123 -9.55 14.34 -14.94
N SER A 124 -9.89 14.30 -16.23
CA SER A 124 -9.21 13.46 -17.22
C SER A 124 -7.75 13.83 -17.44
N ASP A 125 -7.35 15.05 -17.05
CA ASP A 125 -5.98 15.53 -17.18
C ASP A 125 -5.06 14.91 -16.13
N VAL A 126 -5.62 14.37 -15.03
CA VAL A 126 -4.86 13.61 -14.03
C VAL A 126 -4.58 12.21 -14.56
N ASN A 127 -3.38 11.99 -15.09
CA ASN A 127 -2.98 10.70 -15.62
C ASN A 127 -2.61 9.71 -14.49
N PRO A 128 -3.24 8.51 -14.43
CA PRO A 128 -2.95 7.52 -13.38
C PRO A 128 -1.52 6.97 -13.42
N VAL A 129 -0.96 6.76 -14.62
CA VAL A 129 0.42 6.27 -14.79
C VAL A 129 1.41 7.34 -14.34
N ALA A 130 1.18 8.60 -14.71
CA ALA A 130 2.01 9.71 -14.22
C ALA A 130 1.95 9.82 -12.69
N SER A 131 0.77 9.63 -12.10
CA SER A 131 0.58 9.63 -10.64
C SER A 131 1.38 8.49 -9.96
N ALA A 132 1.40 7.30 -10.56
CA ALA A 132 2.19 6.17 -10.07
C ALA A 132 3.71 6.45 -10.11
N ILE A 133 4.19 7.00 -11.23
CA ILE A 133 5.60 7.34 -11.42
C ILE A 133 6.01 8.48 -10.47
N VAL A 134 5.17 9.52 -10.31
CA VAL A 134 5.41 10.61 -9.37
C VAL A 134 5.52 10.09 -7.95
N ALA A 135 4.62 9.19 -7.52
CA ALA A 135 4.69 8.56 -6.21
C ALA A 135 5.99 7.76 -6.02
N MET A 136 6.35 6.96 -7.02
CA MET A 136 7.57 6.16 -7.02
C MET A 136 8.81 7.04 -6.86
N VAL A 137 8.98 8.03 -7.73
CA VAL A 137 10.17 8.90 -7.72
C VAL A 137 10.22 9.71 -6.43
N SER A 138 9.08 10.24 -5.97
CA SER A 138 9.00 10.99 -4.71
C SER A 138 9.43 10.15 -3.50
N PHE A 139 9.10 8.86 -3.49
CA PHE A 139 9.56 7.95 -2.45
C PHE A 139 11.05 7.61 -2.56
N LEU A 140 11.55 7.39 -3.78
CA LEU A 140 12.97 7.11 -4.00
C LEU A 140 13.88 8.30 -3.64
N CYS A 141 13.36 9.54 -3.64
CA CYS A 141 14.09 10.71 -3.15
C CYS A 141 14.54 10.61 -1.68
N PHE A 142 13.97 9.70 -0.90
CA PHE A 142 14.38 9.43 0.50
C PHE A 142 15.53 8.43 0.62
N ILE A 143 16.03 7.89 -0.50
CA ILE A 143 17.21 7.03 -0.51
C ILE A 143 18.45 7.90 -0.70
N ASN A 144 19.41 7.76 0.21
CA ASN A 144 20.72 8.41 0.09
C ASN A 144 21.63 7.63 -0.88
N PHE A 145 21.54 7.95 -2.16
CA PHE A 145 22.35 7.32 -3.20
C PHE A 145 23.87 7.59 -3.08
N THR A 146 24.28 8.65 -2.37
CA THR A 146 25.70 8.95 -2.12
C THR A 146 26.34 7.97 -1.14
N ASN A 147 25.58 7.47 -0.16
CA ASN A 147 26.04 6.42 0.73
C ASN A 147 25.94 5.03 0.07
N LEU A 148 24.91 4.82 -0.75
CA LEU A 148 24.72 3.59 -1.51
C LEU A 148 25.92 3.29 -2.43
N SER A 149 26.44 4.31 -3.13
CA SER A 149 27.58 4.13 -4.04
C SER A 149 28.91 3.85 -3.35
N LYS A 150 29.05 4.22 -2.07
CA LYS A 150 30.28 3.97 -1.29
C LYS A 150 30.34 2.56 -0.73
N ASN A 151 29.21 2.04 -0.26
CA ASN A 151 29.16 0.79 0.48
C ASN A 151 28.47 -0.35 -0.28
N PHE A 152 27.91 -0.08 -1.47
CA PHE A 152 27.02 -1.00 -2.21
C PHE A 152 25.90 -1.60 -1.33
N ASP A 153 25.48 -0.84 -0.31
CA ASP A 153 24.52 -1.30 0.70
C ASP A 153 23.09 -1.10 0.21
N TRP A 154 22.51 -2.12 -0.43
CA TRP A 154 21.16 -2.05 -0.99
C TRP A 154 20.15 -1.58 0.07
N PRO A 155 19.28 -0.59 -0.23
CA PRO A 155 18.42 0.06 0.76
C PRO A 155 17.18 -0.80 1.10
N SER A 156 17.38 -2.05 1.49
CA SER A 156 16.32 -3.03 1.81
C SER A 156 15.37 -2.52 2.89
N TYR A 157 15.89 -1.75 3.85
CA TYR A 157 15.10 -1.17 4.93
C TYR A 157 14.10 -0.13 4.42
N ILE A 158 14.50 0.68 3.45
CA ILE A 158 13.64 1.71 2.85
C ILE A 158 12.66 1.07 1.86
N LEU A 159 13.12 0.15 1.02
CA LEU A 159 12.26 -0.44 -0.03
C LEU A 159 11.28 -1.51 0.50
N GLY A 160 11.56 -2.08 1.67
CA GLY A 160 10.78 -3.15 2.28
C GLY A 160 9.69 -2.68 3.24
N ALA A 161 9.07 -3.65 3.92
CA ALA A 161 7.96 -3.44 4.86
C ALA A 161 8.16 -2.31 5.90
N PRO A 162 9.35 -2.06 6.49
CA PRO A 162 9.52 -1.03 7.52
C PRO A 162 9.12 0.39 7.10
N SER A 163 9.23 0.72 5.81
CA SER A 163 8.88 2.04 5.29
C SER A 163 7.57 2.07 4.52
N MET A 164 6.78 0.99 4.54
CA MET A 164 5.54 0.90 3.75
C MET A 164 4.53 1.99 4.12
N PHE A 165 4.30 2.23 5.42
CA PHE A 165 3.39 3.30 5.86
C PHE A 165 3.91 4.70 5.52
N GLY A 166 5.22 4.95 5.71
CA GLY A 166 5.84 6.20 5.30
C GLY A 166 5.71 6.43 3.80
N GLY A 167 5.95 5.38 3.01
CA GLY A 167 5.76 5.36 1.57
C GLY A 167 4.31 5.64 1.15
N ILE A 168 3.32 5.04 1.81
CA ILE A 168 1.90 5.35 1.57
C ILE A 168 1.63 6.86 1.75
N ILE A 169 2.11 7.45 2.85
CA ILE A 169 1.91 8.88 3.11
C ILE A 169 2.59 9.73 2.03
N ILE A 170 3.84 9.43 1.68
CA ILE A 170 4.59 10.11 0.63
C ILE A 170 3.87 10.00 -0.72
N SER A 171 3.38 8.80 -1.07
CA SER A 171 2.63 8.55 -2.30
C SER A 171 1.37 9.42 -2.35
N ILE A 172 0.59 9.47 -1.27
CA ILE A 172 -0.60 10.32 -1.19
C ILE A 172 -0.22 11.79 -1.38
N LEU A 173 0.75 12.30 -0.62
CA LEU A 173 1.18 13.69 -0.70
C LEU A 173 1.65 14.07 -2.11
N SER A 174 2.46 13.21 -2.74
CA SER A 174 2.97 13.45 -4.09
C SER A 174 1.85 13.55 -5.14
N VAL A 175 0.84 12.68 -5.06
CA VAL A 175 -0.31 12.67 -5.99
C VAL A 175 -1.24 13.84 -5.73
N GLU A 176 -1.43 14.24 -4.46
CA GLU A 176 -2.18 15.44 -4.10
C GLU A 176 -1.54 16.71 -4.65
N ILE A 177 -0.21 16.81 -4.57
CA ILE A 177 0.52 17.95 -5.13
C ILE A 177 0.45 17.91 -6.66
N TYR A 178 0.64 16.74 -7.28
CA TYR A 178 0.53 16.55 -8.73
C TYR A 178 -0.81 17.01 -9.27
N ARG A 179 -1.92 16.47 -8.74
CA ARG A 179 -3.27 16.85 -9.20
C ARG A 179 -3.54 18.34 -8.97
N TRP A 180 -2.98 18.94 -7.92
CA TRP A 180 -3.16 20.37 -7.65
C TRP A 180 -2.52 21.22 -8.75
N PHE A 181 -1.30 20.87 -9.20
CA PHE A 181 -0.65 21.55 -10.33
C PHE A 181 -1.43 21.37 -11.64
N ILE A 182 -1.90 20.16 -11.93
CA ILE A 182 -2.73 19.87 -13.10
C ILE A 182 -4.01 20.72 -13.08
N HIS A 183 -4.73 20.72 -11.97
CA HIS A 183 -5.97 21.48 -11.81
C HIS A 183 -5.76 23.00 -11.92
N LYS A 184 -4.61 23.50 -11.46
CA LYS A 184 -4.21 24.91 -11.59
C LYS A 184 -3.69 25.26 -12.99
N LYS A 185 -3.64 24.31 -13.92
CA LYS A 185 -3.11 24.48 -15.29
C LYS A 185 -1.67 25.03 -15.29
N ILE A 186 -0.89 24.65 -14.27
CA ILE A 186 0.55 24.94 -14.19
C ILE A 186 1.26 23.84 -14.99
N THR A 187 1.05 23.87 -16.30
CA THR A 187 1.45 22.82 -17.24
C THR A 187 1.95 23.45 -18.53
N ILE A 188 2.71 22.69 -19.32
CA ILE A 188 3.11 23.12 -20.66
C ILE A 188 1.93 22.86 -21.61
N LYS A 189 1.40 23.91 -22.23
CA LYS A 189 0.33 23.79 -23.23
C LYS A 189 0.92 23.32 -24.56
N MET A 190 0.39 22.22 -25.07
CA MET A 190 0.77 21.70 -26.38
C MET A 190 -0.24 22.16 -27.45
N PRO A 191 0.21 22.47 -28.68
CA PRO A 191 -0.69 22.72 -29.81
C PRO A 191 -1.57 21.50 -30.11
N GLU A 192 -2.72 21.72 -30.73
CA GLU A 192 -3.67 20.65 -31.12
C GLU A 192 -3.09 19.64 -32.12
N SER A 193 -2.02 20.01 -32.83
CA SER A 193 -1.33 19.13 -33.78
C SER A 193 -0.55 17.98 -33.13
N VAL A 194 -0.40 17.98 -31.80
CA VAL A 194 0.41 16.98 -31.07
C VAL A 194 -0.48 15.84 -30.57
N PRO A 195 -0.14 14.56 -30.86
CA PRO A 195 -0.88 13.42 -30.38
C PRO A 195 -1.12 13.45 -28.86
N PRO A 196 -2.32 13.06 -28.38
CA PRO A 196 -2.69 13.14 -26.95
C PRO A 196 -1.69 12.47 -26.01
N MET A 197 -1.09 11.36 -26.43
CA MET A 197 -0.10 10.63 -25.63
C MET A 197 1.19 11.43 -25.39
N ILE A 198 1.63 12.20 -26.40
CA ILE A 198 2.82 13.06 -26.28
C ILE A 198 2.46 14.30 -25.47
N ALA A 199 1.28 14.87 -25.70
CA ALA A 199 0.81 16.05 -24.96
C ALA A 199 0.71 15.81 -23.45
N GLY A 200 0.25 14.63 -23.02
CA GLY A 200 0.17 14.26 -21.60
C GLY A 200 1.53 14.21 -20.90
N ALA A 201 2.57 13.75 -21.58
CA ALA A 201 3.93 13.73 -21.04
C ALA A 201 4.45 15.15 -20.77
N PHE A 202 4.32 16.06 -21.75
CA PHE A 202 4.74 17.47 -21.61
C PHE A 202 3.91 18.24 -20.58
N THR A 203 2.61 17.97 -20.52
CA THR A 203 1.70 18.55 -19.51
C THR A 203 2.18 18.25 -18.09
N SER A 204 2.79 17.07 -17.88
CA SER A 204 3.26 16.61 -16.57
C SER A 204 4.66 17.08 -16.20
N ILE A 205 5.47 17.63 -17.14
CA ILE A 205 6.89 17.97 -16.88
C ILE A 205 7.07 18.96 -15.73
N ILE A 206 6.35 20.09 -15.76
CA ILE A 206 6.47 21.13 -14.73
C ILE A 206 6.01 20.59 -13.36
N PRO A 207 4.80 19.99 -13.23
CA PRO A 207 4.36 19.38 -11.97
C PRO A 207 5.37 18.38 -11.41
N VAL A 208 5.81 17.43 -12.23
CA VAL A 208 6.74 16.36 -11.82
C VAL A 208 8.06 16.96 -11.35
N SER A 209 8.63 17.91 -12.10
CA SER A 209 9.92 18.51 -11.76
C SER A 209 9.90 19.20 -10.40
N ILE A 210 8.85 19.99 -10.12
CA ILE A 210 8.72 20.69 -8.84
C ILE A 210 8.57 19.68 -7.69
N ILE A 211 7.75 18.65 -7.88
CA ILE A 211 7.53 17.60 -6.87
C ILE A 211 8.83 16.86 -6.56
N VAL A 212 9.57 16.46 -7.59
CA VAL A 212 10.85 15.74 -7.42
C VAL A 212 11.87 16.61 -6.71
N ILE A 213 12.00 17.90 -7.08
CA ILE A 213 12.89 18.83 -6.38
C ILE A 213 12.48 18.95 -4.90
N PHE A 214 11.18 19.13 -4.64
CA PHE A 214 10.66 19.26 -3.28
C PHE A 214 10.98 18.01 -2.44
N PHE A 215 10.63 16.81 -2.91
CA PHE A 215 10.89 15.58 -2.18
C PHE A 215 12.37 15.22 -2.10
N SER A 216 13.21 15.67 -3.03
CA SER A 216 14.67 15.51 -2.93
C SER A 216 15.24 16.35 -1.79
N VAL A 217 14.75 17.58 -1.59
CA VAL A 217 15.15 18.43 -0.46
C VAL A 217 14.65 17.84 0.85
N VAL A 218 13.40 17.37 0.90
CA VAL A 218 12.84 16.74 2.11
C VAL A 218 13.54 15.41 2.44
N GLY A 219 13.84 14.61 1.42
CA GLY A 219 14.47 13.30 1.54
C GLY A 219 15.96 13.33 1.86
N ALA A 220 16.68 14.37 1.40
CA ALA A 220 18.04 14.65 1.87
C ALA A 220 18.08 14.92 3.38
N GLY A 221 16.94 15.31 3.96
CA GLY A 221 16.79 15.66 5.36
C GLY A 221 17.41 17.02 5.70
N PHE A 222 17.09 17.51 6.89
CA PHE A 222 17.79 18.65 7.49
C PHE A 222 18.72 18.13 8.59
N LYS A 223 19.68 18.95 9.02
CA LYS A 223 20.57 18.57 10.13
C LYS A 223 19.72 18.17 11.34
N ASN A 224 19.85 16.91 11.79
CA ASN A 224 19.08 16.28 12.87
C ASN A 224 17.58 16.03 12.58
N PHE A 225 17.15 16.09 11.31
CA PHE A 225 15.77 15.82 10.93
C PHE A 225 15.71 14.92 9.69
N ASP A 226 15.35 13.66 9.91
CA ASP A 226 15.03 12.70 8.86
C ASP A 226 13.51 12.49 8.84
N PHE A 227 12.89 12.95 7.76
CA PHE A 227 11.44 12.91 7.62
C PHE A 227 10.90 11.48 7.45
N LEU A 228 11.62 10.60 6.74
CA LEU A 228 11.19 9.21 6.57
C LEU A 228 11.33 8.45 7.89
N GLN A 229 12.43 8.66 8.61
CA GLN A 229 12.62 8.08 9.94
C GLN A 229 11.54 8.56 10.93
N LEU A 230 11.19 9.85 10.88
CA LEU A 230 10.09 10.38 11.68
C LEU A 230 8.78 9.66 11.34
N LEU A 231 8.41 9.58 10.06
CA LEU A 231 7.21 8.88 9.64
C LEU A 231 7.20 7.41 10.10
N ASN A 232 8.31 6.69 9.92
CA ASN A 232 8.44 5.30 10.34
C ASN A 232 8.33 5.14 11.87
N LYS A 233 8.85 6.09 12.64
CA LYS A 233 8.70 6.10 14.10
C LYS A 233 7.26 6.34 14.53
N TRP A 234 6.56 7.26 13.89
CA TRP A 234 5.15 7.53 14.20
C TRP A 234 4.25 6.35 13.83
N THR A 235 4.49 5.74 12.68
CA THR A 235 3.70 4.61 12.20
C THR A 235 3.97 3.34 13.02
N SER A 236 5.17 3.17 13.58
CA SER A 236 5.44 2.03 14.48
C SER A 236 4.55 2.05 15.73
N TYR A 237 4.23 3.22 16.29
CA TYR A 237 3.28 3.31 17.40
C TYR A 237 1.87 2.88 17.00
N LEU A 238 1.44 3.19 15.77
CA LEU A 238 0.16 2.71 15.25
C LEU A 238 0.16 1.19 15.06
N VAL A 239 1.26 0.62 14.55
CA VAL A 239 1.41 -0.83 14.38
C VAL A 239 1.37 -1.54 15.73
N ILE A 240 2.09 -1.03 16.73
CA ILE A 240 2.10 -1.58 18.09
C ILE A 240 0.74 -1.43 18.77
N GLY A 241 0.10 -0.26 18.63
CA GLY A 241 -1.26 -0.05 19.16
C GLY A 241 -2.29 -0.95 18.51
N GLY A 242 -2.13 -1.23 17.20
CA GLY A 242 -3.01 -2.09 16.43
C GLY A 242 -2.80 -3.59 16.67
N SER A 243 -1.65 -4.02 17.19
CA SER A 243 -1.35 -5.45 17.43
C SER A 243 -1.87 -5.96 18.79
N GLY A 244 -2.34 -5.06 19.66
CA GLY A 244 -2.93 -5.44 20.95
C GLY A 244 -4.25 -6.23 20.79
N PHE A 245 -4.51 -7.15 21.71
CA PHE A 245 -5.71 -8.00 21.70
C PHE A 245 -7.02 -7.20 21.53
N ALA A 246 -7.16 -6.07 22.24
CA ALA A 246 -8.35 -5.23 22.16
C ALA A 246 -8.52 -4.62 20.75
N ALA A 247 -7.44 -4.14 20.14
CA ALA A 247 -7.45 -3.56 18.80
C ALA A 247 -7.77 -4.63 17.74
N GLN A 248 -7.16 -5.81 17.86
CA GLN A 248 -7.44 -6.94 16.98
C GLN A 248 -8.89 -7.42 17.10
N PHE A 249 -9.40 -7.55 18.34
CA PHE A 249 -10.80 -7.90 18.58
C PHE A 249 -11.76 -6.90 17.94
N LEU A 250 -11.54 -5.60 18.17
CA LEU A 250 -12.35 -4.54 17.55
C LEU A 250 -12.27 -4.58 16.02
N GLY A 251 -11.07 -4.79 15.46
CA GLY A 251 -10.86 -4.94 14.02
C GLY A 251 -11.66 -6.10 13.43
N PHE A 252 -11.55 -7.30 14.00
CA PHE A 252 -12.33 -8.47 13.56
C PHE A 252 -13.83 -8.27 13.75
N PHE A 253 -14.24 -7.66 14.87
CA PHE A 253 -15.65 -7.39 15.13
C PHE A 253 -16.23 -6.41 14.10
N LEU A 254 -15.50 -5.35 13.76
CA LEU A 254 -15.90 -4.41 12.71
C LEU A 254 -15.93 -5.06 11.33
N ASP A 255 -14.95 -5.91 11.00
CA ASP A 255 -14.95 -6.70 9.76
C ASP A 255 -16.21 -7.56 9.65
N ARG A 256 -16.60 -8.27 10.72
CA ARG A 256 -17.84 -9.06 10.72
C ARG A 256 -19.08 -8.20 10.51
N ILE A 257 -19.14 -7.01 11.12
CA ILE A 257 -20.25 -6.05 10.92
C ILE A 257 -20.31 -5.56 9.47
N LEU A 258 -19.16 -5.23 8.88
CA LEU A 258 -19.06 -4.83 7.48
C LEU A 258 -19.54 -5.95 6.55
N TRP A 259 -19.22 -7.19 6.87
CA TRP A 259 -19.63 -8.35 6.09
C TRP A 259 -21.16 -8.55 6.09
N PHE A 260 -21.85 -8.27 7.21
CA PHE A 260 -23.32 -8.32 7.27
C PHE A 260 -24.01 -7.30 6.36
N VAL A 261 -23.33 -6.20 5.98
CA VAL A 261 -23.84 -5.20 5.03
C VAL A 261 -23.31 -5.40 3.61
N GLY A 262 -22.67 -6.55 3.33
CA GLY A 262 -22.12 -6.88 2.01
C GLY A 262 -20.81 -6.16 1.67
N LEU A 263 -20.15 -5.55 2.65
CA LEU A 263 -18.82 -4.94 2.48
C LEU A 263 -17.75 -5.92 2.96
N HIS A 264 -16.78 -6.23 2.10
CA HIS A 264 -15.60 -6.97 2.53
C HIS A 264 -14.66 -6.00 3.27
N GLY A 265 -14.62 -6.09 4.61
CA GLY A 265 -13.86 -5.20 5.49
C GLY A 265 -12.41 -5.59 5.70
N SER A 266 -12.02 -6.79 5.28
CA SER A 266 -10.69 -7.39 5.42
C SER A 266 -9.64 -6.83 4.46
#